data_AF-C0SQK9-F1
#
_entry.id   AF-C0SQK9-F1
#
_cell.length_a   1.000
_cell.length_b   1.000
_cell.length_c   1.000
_cell.angle_alpha   90.00
_cell.angle_beta   90.00
_cell.angle_gamma   90.00
#
_symmetry.space_group_name_H-M   'P 1'
#
loop_
_entity.id
_entity.type
_entity.pdbx_description
1 polymer ?
#
loop_
_entity_poly.entity_id
_entity_poly.type
_entity_poly.pdbx_seq_one_letter_code
_entity_poly.pdbx_strand_id
1 'polypeptide(L)'
;NVTGQPYILHTNVFTQGKGNREQQFYLWFDPTKNFHTYSIIWKPQHIVFLVDNTPIRVFKNAESLGVPFPKNQPMRIYSSLWNADDWATRGGLVKTDWSKAPFTAYYRNFNAETCTRAGSCTSSNPRYSNGAWQMGQELDANSRRRLRWVQKNFMIYNYCTDLKRFPQGFPPECRQ
;
A
#
# COMPACT_ATOMS: atom_id res chain seq x y z
N ASN A 1 -1.13 17.95 7.12
CA ASN A 1 -2.59 17.84 6.92
C ASN A 1 -3.26 19.10 7.48
N VAL A 2 -4.44 19.49 6.96
CA VAL A 2 -5.24 20.61 7.46
C VAL A 2 -6.49 20.06 8.13
N THR A 3 -6.90 20.64 9.25
CA THR A 3 -8.13 20.25 9.95
C THR A 3 -9.32 20.27 8.99
N GLY A 4 -10.11 19.19 8.97
CA GLY A 4 -11.28 19.04 8.09
C GLY A 4 -10.97 18.62 6.66
N GLN A 5 -9.69 18.45 6.28
CA GLN A 5 -9.30 17.91 4.99
C GLN A 5 -8.99 16.40 5.09
N PRO A 6 -9.33 15.61 4.05
CA PRO A 6 -9.14 14.16 4.07
C PRO A 6 -7.66 13.79 4.16
N TYR A 7 -7.36 12.74 4.93
CA TYR A 7 -6.04 12.10 4.91
C TYR A 7 -5.83 11.35 3.59
N ILE A 8 -4.59 11.36 3.12
CA ILE A 8 -4.17 10.62 1.93
C ILE A 8 -3.36 9.41 2.37
N LEU A 9 -3.78 8.22 1.95
CA LEU A 9 -2.97 7.00 2.04
C LEU A 9 -2.12 6.88 0.78
N HIS A 10 -0.80 6.86 0.98
CA HIS A 10 0.17 6.73 -0.11
C HIS A 10 0.79 5.33 -0.11
N THR A 11 0.80 4.67 -1.25
CA THR A 11 1.52 3.39 -1.45
C THR A 11 2.60 3.56 -2.51
N ASN A 12 3.74 2.90 -2.31
CA ASN A 12 4.84 2.88 -3.27
C ASN A 12 5.53 1.51 -3.25
N VAL A 13 6.22 1.17 -4.34
CA VAL A 13 6.98 -0.08 -4.46
C VAL A 13 8.35 0.22 -5.05
N PHE A 14 9.38 -0.13 -4.29
CA PHE A 14 10.78 0.01 -4.69
C PHE A 14 11.35 -1.35 -5.08
N THR A 15 12.05 -1.37 -6.21
CA THR A 15 12.67 -2.57 -6.78
C THR A 15 14.07 -2.21 -7.24
N GLN A 16 15.10 -2.86 -6.69
CA GLN A 16 16.51 -2.55 -7.02
C GLN A 16 16.83 -1.05 -6.90
N GLY A 17 16.40 -0.41 -5.81
CA GLY A 17 16.60 1.03 -5.56
C GLY A 17 15.68 1.97 -6.34
N LYS A 18 14.90 1.48 -7.33
CA LYS A 18 13.99 2.30 -8.12
C LYS A 18 12.55 2.22 -7.60
N GLY A 19 12.05 3.35 -7.11
CA GLY A 19 10.65 3.58 -6.76
C GLY A 19 9.87 4.13 -7.96
N ASN A 20 9.25 5.30 -7.77
CA ASN A 20 8.42 5.99 -8.77
C ASN A 20 7.12 5.25 -9.14
N ARG A 21 6.54 4.53 -8.17
CA ARG A 21 5.32 3.73 -8.35
C ARG A 21 4.23 4.16 -7.38
N GLU A 22 4.07 5.45 -7.21
CA GLU A 22 3.15 6.08 -6.29
C GLU A 22 1.69 5.85 -6.68
N GLN A 23 0.85 5.44 -5.73
CA GLN A 23 -0.60 5.50 -5.82
C GLN A 23 -1.15 6.12 -4.55
N GLN A 24 -2.08 7.07 -4.69
CA GLN A 24 -2.67 7.80 -3.57
C GLN A 24 -4.17 7.58 -3.52
N PHE A 25 -4.70 7.45 -2.31
CA PHE A 25 -6.11 7.21 -2.05
C PHE A 25 -6.61 8.10 -0.93
N TYR A 26 -7.85 8.58 -1.05
CA TYR A 26 -8.66 8.90 0.13
C TYR A 26 -9.15 7.61 0.79
N LEU A 27 -9.59 7.72 2.03
CA LEU A 27 -10.20 6.60 2.76
C LEU A 27 -11.72 6.80 2.84
N TRP A 28 -12.46 5.70 2.87
CA TRP A 28 -13.92 5.69 3.03
C TRP A 28 -14.37 5.86 4.50
N PHE A 29 -13.45 6.30 5.36
CA PHE A 29 -13.64 6.57 6.78
C PHE A 29 -12.63 7.63 7.25
N ASP A 30 -12.85 8.21 8.43
CA ASP A 30 -11.89 9.09 9.09
C ASP A 30 -10.85 8.25 9.88
N PRO A 31 -9.58 8.17 9.41
CA PRO A 31 -8.56 7.33 10.05
C PRO A 31 -8.10 7.86 11.42
N THR A 32 -8.57 9.04 11.84
CA THR A 32 -8.21 9.63 13.15
C THR A 32 -9.17 9.24 14.27
N LYS A 33 -10.34 8.66 13.93
CA LYS A 33 -11.41 8.39 14.90
C LYS A 33 -11.35 6.99 15.50
N ASN A 34 -10.86 6.02 14.74
CA ASN A 34 -10.80 4.62 15.15
C ASN A 34 -9.53 3.94 14.62
N PHE A 35 -9.17 2.81 15.21
CA PHE A 35 -8.13 1.96 14.67
C PHE A 35 -8.65 1.16 13.47
N HIS A 36 -7.88 1.19 12.39
CA HIS A 36 -8.10 0.39 11.18
C HIS A 36 -6.89 -0.51 10.93
N THR A 37 -7.10 -1.62 10.22
CA THR A 37 -6.05 -2.60 9.94
C THR A 37 -5.42 -2.31 8.58
N TYR A 38 -4.12 -2.03 8.57
CA TYR A 38 -3.33 -1.88 7.35
C TYR A 38 -2.42 -3.08 7.20
N SER A 39 -2.55 -3.80 6.08
CA SER A 39 -1.84 -5.06 5.85
C SER A 39 -1.11 -5.05 4.51
N ILE A 40 0.04 -5.72 4.47
CA ILE A 40 0.76 -6.05 3.25
C ILE A 40 0.84 -7.57 3.16
N ILE A 41 0.26 -8.14 2.11
CA ILE A 41 0.48 -9.55 1.75
C ILE A 41 1.56 -9.55 0.68
N TRP A 42 2.67 -10.19 0.96
CA TRP A 42 3.81 -10.24 0.04
C TRP A 42 4.17 -11.69 -0.31
N LYS A 43 3.94 -12.04 -1.57
CA LYS A 43 4.24 -13.36 -2.14
C LYS A 43 5.18 -13.23 -3.33
N PRO A 44 5.84 -14.32 -3.77
CA PRO A 44 6.63 -14.31 -5.00
C PRO A 44 5.86 -13.89 -6.26
N GLN A 45 4.53 -14.07 -6.27
CA GLN A 45 3.66 -13.78 -7.41
C GLN A 45 3.14 -12.34 -7.40
N HIS A 46 2.94 -11.73 -6.24
CA HIS A 46 2.36 -10.39 -6.13
C HIS A 46 2.50 -9.81 -4.71
N ILE A 47 2.31 -8.50 -4.60
CA ILE A 47 2.12 -7.76 -3.34
C ILE A 47 0.71 -7.18 -3.33
N VAL A 48 -0.04 -7.40 -2.25
CA VAL A 48 -1.36 -6.78 -2.03
C VAL A 48 -1.28 -5.83 -0.84
N PHE A 49 -1.76 -4.61 -1.03
CA PHE A 49 -1.99 -3.64 0.03
C PHE A 49 -3.46 -3.67 0.42
N LEU A 50 -3.74 -3.77 1.72
CA LEU A 50 -5.10 -3.85 2.24
C LEU A 50 -5.37 -2.83 3.33
N VAL A 51 -6.62 -2.38 3.37
CA VAL A 51 -7.22 -1.60 4.46
C VAL A 51 -8.48 -2.34 4.91
N ASP A 52 -8.52 -2.78 6.17
CA ASP A 52 -9.62 -3.61 6.73
C ASP A 52 -10.02 -4.79 5.82
N ASN A 53 -9.02 -5.58 5.40
CA ASN A 53 -9.17 -6.69 4.46
C ASN A 53 -9.73 -6.32 3.07
N THR A 54 -9.81 -5.03 2.74
CA THR A 54 -10.19 -4.55 1.41
C THR A 54 -8.92 -4.26 0.61
N PRO A 55 -8.67 -4.97 -0.52
CA PRO A 55 -7.50 -4.71 -1.35
C PRO A 55 -7.63 -3.33 -2.01
N ILE A 56 -6.60 -2.49 -1.85
CA ILE A 56 -6.54 -1.16 -2.47
C ILE A 56 -5.57 -1.12 -3.66
N ARG A 57 -4.58 -2.02 -3.66
CA ARG A 57 -3.55 -2.12 -4.69
C ARG A 57 -3.02 -3.55 -4.79
N VAL A 58 -2.76 -3.99 -6.01
CA VAL A 58 -1.98 -5.20 -6.31
C VAL A 58 -0.80 -4.81 -7.18
N PHE A 59 0.40 -5.22 -6.79
CA PHE A 59 1.60 -5.14 -7.61
C PHE A 59 2.01 -6.56 -7.99
N LYS A 60 1.75 -6.95 -9.23
CA LYS A 60 2.04 -8.30 -9.74
C LYS A 60 3.53 -8.45 -10.03
N ASN A 61 4.04 -9.67 -9.91
CA ASN A 61 5.35 -10.01 -10.41
C ASN A 61 5.32 -9.99 -11.95
N ALA A 62 6.02 -9.01 -12.51
CA ALA A 62 6.13 -8.77 -13.94
C ALA A 62 7.58 -8.98 -14.45
N GLU A 63 8.36 -9.86 -13.81
CA GLU A 63 9.73 -10.19 -14.23
C GLU A 63 9.79 -10.72 -15.67
N SER A 64 8.75 -11.41 -16.15
CA SER A 64 8.64 -11.84 -17.55
C SER A 64 8.56 -10.67 -18.55
N LEU A 65 8.17 -9.47 -18.08
CA LEU A 65 8.17 -8.22 -18.84
C LEU A 65 9.43 -7.37 -18.56
N GLY A 66 10.43 -7.92 -17.86
CA GLY A 66 11.65 -7.22 -17.48
C GLY A 66 11.50 -6.25 -16.30
N VAL A 67 10.37 -6.26 -15.59
CA VAL A 67 10.16 -5.42 -14.40
C VAL A 67 10.65 -6.18 -13.16
N PRO A 68 11.69 -5.70 -12.45
CA PRO A 68 12.18 -6.38 -11.26
C PRO A 68 11.10 -6.48 -10.19
N PHE A 69 11.09 -7.58 -9.43
CA PHE A 69 10.15 -7.79 -8.33
C PHE A 69 10.93 -8.06 -7.03
N PRO A 70 10.52 -7.49 -5.89
CA PRO A 70 11.24 -7.71 -4.65
C PRO A 70 10.83 -9.11 -4.14
N LYS A 71 11.67 -10.11 -4.36
CA LYS A 71 11.45 -11.49 -3.85
C LYS A 71 12.71 -12.13 -3.28
N ASN A 72 13.88 -11.60 -3.60
CA ASN A 72 15.18 -12.20 -3.27
C ASN A 72 15.92 -11.46 -2.15
N GLN A 73 15.41 -10.31 -1.69
CA GLN A 73 16.04 -9.50 -0.64
C GLN A 73 15.16 -9.56 0.62
N PRO A 74 15.64 -10.14 1.74
CA PRO A 74 14.91 -10.15 3.00
C PRO A 74 14.67 -8.72 3.50
N MET A 75 13.51 -8.47 4.08
CA MET A 75 13.09 -7.12 4.46
C MET A 75 12.64 -7.04 5.91
N ARG A 76 12.70 -5.82 6.44
CA ARG A 76 12.26 -5.48 7.79
C ARG A 76 11.05 -4.58 7.72
N ILE A 77 10.20 -4.66 8.74
CA ILE A 77 9.06 -3.78 8.92
C ILE A 77 9.54 -2.56 9.69
N TYR A 78 9.17 -1.37 9.20
CA TYR A 78 9.47 -0.09 9.83
C TYR A 78 8.17 0.70 10.00
N SER A 79 8.11 1.52 11.04
CA SER A 79 7.08 2.52 11.26
C SER A 79 7.73 3.77 11.84
N SER A 80 7.33 4.94 11.37
CA SER A 80 7.85 6.23 11.83
C SER A 80 6.80 7.33 11.67
N LEU A 81 6.93 8.37 12.49
CA LEU A 81 6.23 9.64 12.36
C LEU A 81 7.29 10.72 12.20
N TRP A 82 7.23 11.48 11.10
CA TRP A 82 8.25 12.48 10.76
C TRP A 82 7.67 13.61 9.90
N ASN A 83 8.37 14.75 9.84
CA ASN A 83 7.97 15.91 9.04
C ASN A 83 8.40 15.79 7.58
N ALA A 84 7.47 15.98 6.64
CA ALA A 84 7.71 15.86 5.21
C ALA A 84 7.16 17.08 4.44
N ASP A 85 7.42 18.28 4.96
CA ASP A 85 6.89 19.57 4.49
C ASP A 85 7.09 19.85 3.00
N ASP A 86 8.14 19.30 2.38
CA ASP A 86 8.46 19.55 0.97
C ASP A 86 7.48 18.92 -0.01
N TRP A 87 6.69 17.93 0.43
CA TRP A 87 5.80 17.20 -0.48
C TRP A 87 4.49 16.70 0.14
N ALA A 88 4.40 16.53 1.45
CA ALA A 88 3.33 15.74 2.07
C ALA A 88 1.92 16.31 1.95
N THR A 89 1.73 17.62 2.18
CA THR A 89 0.39 18.24 2.16
C THR A 89 0.26 19.18 0.97
N ARG A 90 -0.69 18.89 0.07
CA ARG A 90 -0.92 19.63 -1.19
C ARG A 90 0.36 19.79 -2.02
N GLY A 91 1.14 18.72 -2.15
CA GLY A 91 2.42 18.76 -2.89
C GLY A 91 3.47 19.67 -2.24
N GLY A 92 3.39 19.88 -0.91
CA GLY A 92 4.34 20.68 -0.15
C GLY A 92 3.94 22.15 0.06
N LEU A 93 2.79 22.58 -0.47
CA LEU A 93 2.30 23.95 -0.31
C LEU A 93 1.85 24.29 1.12
N VAL A 94 1.43 23.29 1.89
CA VAL A 94 1.02 23.47 3.28
C VAL A 94 2.09 22.89 4.20
N LYS A 95 2.67 23.75 5.03
CA LYS A 95 3.73 23.42 5.99
C LYS A 95 3.16 23.05 7.35
N THR A 96 3.95 22.33 8.13
CA THR A 96 3.61 21.90 9.48
C THR A 96 3.57 23.09 10.42
N ASP A 97 2.44 23.25 11.11
CA ASP A 97 2.26 24.23 12.18
C ASP A 97 2.71 23.61 13.50
N TRP A 98 3.96 23.87 13.89
CA TRP A 98 4.57 23.31 15.09
C TRP A 98 3.95 23.80 16.41
N SER A 99 3.16 24.87 16.39
CA SER A 99 2.39 25.29 17.57
C SER A 99 1.33 24.24 17.99
N LYS A 100 0.97 23.33 17.09
CA LYS A 100 0.02 22.22 17.32
C LYS A 100 0.69 20.93 17.80
N ALA A 101 1.98 20.95 18.08
CA ALA A 101 2.69 19.80 18.65
C ALA A 101 2.16 19.48 20.07
N PRO A 102 2.20 18.21 20.50
CA PRO A 102 2.76 17.05 19.81
C PRO A 102 1.82 16.43 18.77
N PHE A 103 2.40 15.98 17.66
CA PHE A 103 1.71 15.12 16.70
C PHE A 103 1.83 13.67 17.14
N THR A 104 0.70 12.97 17.29
CA THR A 104 0.67 11.61 17.86
C THR A 104 0.06 10.62 16.89
N ALA A 105 0.71 9.47 16.71
CA ALA A 105 0.19 8.32 15.97
C ALA A 105 0.16 7.10 16.89
N TYR A 106 -0.96 6.39 16.92
CA TYR A 106 -1.17 5.22 17.78
C TYR A 106 -1.12 3.95 16.94
N TYR A 107 -0.43 2.93 17.46
CA TYR A 107 -0.29 1.62 16.82
C TYR A 107 -0.67 0.52 17.80
N ARG A 108 -1.32 -0.55 17.31
CA ARG A 108 -1.66 -1.74 18.09
C ARG A 108 -1.76 -2.96 17.18
N ASN A 109 -1.88 -4.15 17.76
CA ASN A 109 -2.10 -5.41 17.04
C ASN A 109 -1.02 -5.70 15.98
N PHE A 110 0.25 -5.52 16.35
CA PHE A 110 1.37 -5.89 15.49
C PHE A 110 1.35 -7.40 15.22
N ASN A 111 1.20 -7.76 13.96
CA ASN A 111 1.26 -9.15 13.50
C ASN A 111 2.19 -9.23 12.28
N ALA A 112 3.10 -10.19 12.30
CA ALA A 112 3.98 -10.52 11.19
C ALA A 112 3.99 -12.05 11.03
N GLU A 113 3.47 -12.51 9.91
CA GLU A 113 3.46 -13.93 9.56
C GLU A 113 4.44 -14.15 8.41
N THR A 114 5.37 -15.09 8.59
CA THR A 114 6.29 -15.48 7.54
C THR A 114 5.84 -16.81 6.95
N CYS A 115 5.59 -16.81 5.64
CA CYS A 115 5.33 -18.04 4.91
C CYS A 115 6.63 -18.57 4.32
N THR A 116 6.93 -19.84 4.58
CA THR A 116 8.02 -20.53 3.89
C THR A 116 7.70 -20.67 2.40
N ARG A 117 8.74 -20.91 1.57
CA ARG A 117 8.59 -21.09 0.11
C ARG A 117 7.63 -22.22 -0.27
N ALA A 118 7.39 -23.17 0.64
CA ALA A 118 6.44 -24.27 0.49
C ALA A 118 4.98 -23.89 0.85
N GLY A 119 4.69 -22.63 1.16
CA GLY A 119 3.36 -22.15 1.53
C GLY A 119 2.96 -22.42 2.99
N SER A 120 3.84 -23.00 3.81
CA SER A 120 3.61 -23.16 5.24
C SER A 120 3.87 -21.83 5.95
N CYS A 121 2.80 -21.16 6.38
CA CYS A 121 2.84 -19.96 7.19
C CYS A 121 2.77 -20.34 8.67
N THR A 122 3.82 -20.04 9.43
CA THR A 122 3.77 -20.13 10.89
C THR A 122 3.19 -18.82 11.41
N SER A 123 1.91 -18.81 11.76
CA SER A 123 1.30 -17.68 12.44
C SER A 123 1.58 -17.77 13.94
N SER A 124 2.01 -16.66 14.54
CA SER A 124 2.09 -16.52 16.00
C SER A 124 0.72 -16.24 16.63
N ASN A 125 -0.35 -16.09 15.85
CA ASN A 125 -1.68 -15.74 16.36
C ASN A 125 -2.82 -16.44 15.57
N PRO A 126 -3.48 -17.46 16.16
CA PRO A 126 -4.51 -18.25 15.48
C PRO A 126 -5.76 -17.45 15.07
N ARG A 127 -5.95 -16.21 15.57
CA ARG A 127 -7.05 -15.32 15.15
C ARG A 127 -6.88 -14.74 13.74
N TYR A 128 -5.68 -14.82 13.18
CA TYR A 128 -5.37 -14.38 11.81
C TYR A 128 -5.13 -15.57 10.88
N SER A 129 -5.65 -16.76 11.22
CA SER A 129 -5.63 -17.92 10.33
C SER A 129 -6.22 -17.54 8.97
N ASN A 130 -5.32 -17.38 8.01
CA ASN A 130 -5.57 -16.79 6.70
C ASN A 130 -6.77 -17.46 6.01
N GLY A 131 -7.76 -16.67 5.64
CA GLY A 131 -8.86 -17.14 4.79
C GLY A 131 -8.29 -17.68 3.48
N ALA A 132 -8.90 -18.74 2.94
CA ALA A 132 -8.40 -19.47 1.76
C ALA A 132 -8.04 -18.56 0.55
N TRP A 133 -8.66 -17.38 0.42
CA TRP A 133 -8.33 -16.39 -0.62
C TRP A 133 -6.96 -15.72 -0.42
N GLN A 134 -6.51 -15.54 0.82
CA GLN A 134 -5.15 -15.03 1.15
C GLN A 134 -4.08 -16.07 0.85
N MET A 135 -4.44 -17.34 0.70
CA MET A 135 -3.55 -18.44 0.31
C MET A 135 -3.52 -18.67 -1.20
N GLY A 136 -4.50 -18.15 -1.95
CA GLY A 136 -4.56 -18.23 -3.41
C GLY A 136 -3.39 -17.52 -4.12
N GLN A 137 -3.09 -17.95 -5.35
CA GLN A 137 -2.11 -17.29 -6.22
C GLN A 137 -2.62 -15.94 -6.75
N GLU A 138 -3.94 -15.72 -6.75
CA GLU A 138 -4.60 -14.52 -7.23
C GLU A 138 -5.74 -14.08 -6.29
N LEU A 139 -6.15 -12.82 -6.43
CA LEU A 139 -7.35 -12.32 -5.77
C LEU A 139 -8.61 -13.00 -6.33
N ASP A 140 -9.49 -13.45 -5.45
CA ASP A 140 -10.81 -13.94 -5.83
C ASP A 140 -11.66 -12.87 -6.54
N ALA A 141 -12.79 -13.27 -7.13
CA ALA A 141 -13.65 -12.36 -7.89
C ALA A 141 -14.26 -11.22 -7.04
N ASN A 142 -14.57 -11.47 -5.76
CA ASN A 142 -15.10 -10.46 -4.85
C ASN A 142 -14.02 -9.44 -4.49
N SER A 143 -12.82 -9.91 -4.16
CA SER A 143 -11.65 -9.09 -3.87
C SER A 143 -11.28 -8.21 -5.06
N ARG A 144 -11.33 -8.74 -6.30
CA ARG A 144 -11.13 -7.94 -7.53
C ARG A 144 -12.21 -6.89 -7.73
N ARG A 145 -13.48 -7.20 -7.44
CA ARG A 145 -14.58 -6.21 -7.50
C ARG A 145 -14.37 -5.08 -6.50
N ARG A 146 -13.98 -5.40 -5.26
CA ARG A 146 -13.67 -4.41 -4.22
C ARG A 146 -12.49 -3.52 -4.62
N LEU A 147 -11.41 -4.11 -5.13
CA LEU A 147 -10.26 -3.36 -5.64
C LEU A 147 -10.66 -2.32 -6.68
N ARG A 148 -11.45 -2.74 -7.68
CA ARG A 148 -11.96 -1.82 -8.72
C ARG A 148 -12.84 -0.73 -8.15
N TRP A 149 -13.69 -1.05 -7.17
CA TRP A 149 -14.52 -0.05 -6.49
C TRP A 149 -13.68 0.97 -5.72
N VAL A 150 -12.66 0.52 -4.99
CA VAL A 150 -11.73 1.43 -4.29
C VAL A 150 -11.01 2.33 -5.29
N GLN A 151 -10.43 1.75 -6.34
CA GLN A 151 -9.70 2.49 -7.37
C GLN A 151 -10.61 3.51 -8.08
N LYS A 152 -11.86 3.16 -8.36
CA LYS A 152 -12.81 4.05 -9.03
C LYS A 152 -13.24 5.23 -8.15
N ASN A 153 -13.47 5.01 -6.86
CA ASN A 153 -14.12 6.01 -6.00
C ASN A 153 -13.14 6.79 -5.11
N PHE A 154 -11.97 6.24 -4.82
CA PHE A 154 -11.07 6.80 -3.80
C PHE A 154 -9.64 7.06 -4.28
N MET A 155 -9.23 6.53 -5.44
CA MET A 155 -7.89 6.79 -5.97
C MET A 155 -7.81 8.21 -6.53
N ILE A 156 -6.82 8.98 -6.09
CA ILE A 156 -6.61 10.38 -6.49
C ILE A 156 -5.34 10.57 -7.33
N TYR A 157 -4.39 9.64 -7.25
CA TYR A 157 -3.19 9.63 -8.07
C TYR A 157 -2.79 8.20 -8.40
N ASN A 158 -2.38 7.98 -9.65
CA ASN A 158 -1.87 6.70 -10.12
C ASN A 158 -0.73 6.92 -11.11
N TYR A 159 0.48 6.48 -10.76
CA TYR A 159 1.65 6.57 -11.64
C TYR A 159 1.43 5.91 -13.01
N CYS A 160 0.61 4.85 -13.08
CA CYS A 160 0.29 4.14 -14.33
C CYS A 160 -0.52 4.95 -15.33
N THR A 161 -1.07 6.10 -14.93
CA THR A 161 -1.85 7.01 -15.79
C THR A 161 -1.26 8.42 -15.86
N ASP A 162 -0.06 8.61 -15.28
CA ASP A 162 0.61 9.91 -15.23
C ASP A 162 1.49 10.12 -16.49
N LEU A 163 0.87 10.63 -17.54
CA LEU A 163 1.55 10.95 -18.81
C LEU A 163 2.61 12.05 -18.67
N LYS A 164 2.46 12.96 -17.71
CA LYS A 164 3.46 14.02 -17.49
C LYS A 164 4.77 13.43 -16.99
N ARG A 165 4.67 12.44 -16.11
CA ARG A 165 5.83 11.74 -15.56
C ARG A 165 6.39 10.67 -16.48
N PHE A 166 5.54 10.02 -17.27
CA PHE A 166 5.92 8.96 -18.20
C PHE A 166 5.55 9.31 -19.66
N PRO A 167 6.17 10.34 -20.25
CA PRO A 167 5.84 10.79 -21.60
C PRO A 167 6.21 9.79 -22.69
N GLN A 168 7.15 8.88 -22.42
CA GLN A 168 7.62 7.83 -23.34
C GLN A 168 6.82 6.52 -23.22
N GLY A 169 5.71 6.54 -22.47
CA GLY A 169 4.85 5.38 -22.25
C GLY A 169 4.89 4.88 -20.80
N PHE A 170 3.78 4.28 -20.38
CA PHE A 170 3.60 3.80 -19.02
C PHE A 170 4.49 2.59 -18.69
N PRO A 171 4.86 2.41 -17.40
CA PRO A 171 5.61 1.26 -16.95
C PRO A 171 4.97 -0.08 -17.37
N PRO A 172 5.76 -1.10 -17.79
CA PRO A 172 5.22 -2.33 -18.37
C PRO A 172 4.26 -3.09 -17.45
N GLU A 173 4.46 -3.02 -16.13
CA GLU A 173 3.60 -3.66 -15.14
C GLU A 173 2.17 -3.09 -15.11
N CYS A 174 1.95 -1.89 -15.65
CA CYS A 174 0.66 -1.21 -15.63
C CYS A 174 -0.36 -1.78 -16.63
N ARG A 175 0.07 -2.67 -17.54
CA ARG A 175 -0.78 -3.26 -18.59
C ARG A 175 -1.45 -4.58 -18.17
N GLN A 176 -1.34 -4.98 -16.90
CA GLN A 176 -1.72 -6.31 -16.36
C GLN A 176 -3.00 -6.32 -15.52
#